data_AF-A0A966L300-F1
#
_entry.id   AF-A0A966L300-F1
#
_cell.length_a   1.000
_cell.length_b   1.000
_cell.length_c   1.000
_cell.angle_alpha   90.00
_cell.angle_beta   90.00
_cell.angle_gamma   90.00
#
_symmetry.space_group_name_H-M   'P 1'
#
loop_
_entity.id
_entity.type
_entity.pdbx_description
1 polymer ?
#
loop_
_entity_poly.entity_id
_entity_poly.type
_entity_poly.pdbx_seq_one_letter_code
_entity_poly.pdbx_strand_id
1 'polypeptide(L)' 'MKDKPTDYRALGIAFITMGVGLTISFGLTIGPAFLGIGLPFLVLGFVFLGRKRAEESPSETHDGN' A
#
# COMPACT_ATOMS: atom_id res chain seq x y z
N MET A 1 -0.12 -26.56 -5.34
CA MET A 1 -0.07 -25.27 -6.07
C MET A 1 1.07 -24.49 -5.44
N LYS A 2 2.08 -24.05 -6.20
CA LYS A 2 3.19 -23.27 -5.61
C LYS A 2 2.63 -21.88 -5.28
N ASP A 3 2.47 -21.58 -4.00
CA ASP A 3 2.07 -20.25 -3.53
C ASP A 3 3.13 -19.26 -4.00
N LYS A 4 2.75 -18.40 -4.95
CA LYS A 4 3.61 -17.34 -5.44
C LYS A 4 3.72 -16.31 -4.33
N PRO A 5 4.94 -15.94 -3.88
CA PRO A 5 5.07 -14.90 -2.85
C PRO A 5 4.46 -13.60 -3.37
N THR A 6 3.46 -13.10 -2.65
CA THR A 6 2.78 -11.85 -2.98
C THR A 6 3.72 -10.68 -2.76
N ASP A 7 4.02 -9.92 -3.80
CA ASP A 7 4.82 -8.70 -3.70
C ASP A 7 3.96 -7.55 -3.15
N TYR A 8 3.94 -7.41 -1.83
CA TYR A 8 3.21 -6.33 -1.14
C TYR A 8 3.73 -4.93 -1.49
N ARG A 9 4.98 -4.80 -1.96
CA ARG A 9 5.54 -3.50 -2.36
C ARG A 9 4.96 -3.06 -3.69
N ALA A 10 4.91 -3.98 -4.66
CA ALA A 10 4.24 -3.73 -5.94
C ALA A 10 2.75 -3.42 -5.73
N LEU A 11 2.10 -4.14 -4.80
CA LEU A 11 0.70 -3.89 -4.43
C LEU A 11 0.51 -2.50 -3.81
N GLY A 12 1.39 -2.10 -2.88
CA GLY A 12 1.36 -0.78 -2.26
C GLY A 12 1.53 0.35 -3.28
N ILE A 13 2.47 0.22 -4.22
CA ILE A 13 2.66 1.18 -5.31
C ILE A 13 1.41 1.28 -6.16
N ALA A 14 0.81 0.15 -6.56
CA ALA A 14 -0.41 0.13 -7.37
C ALA A 14 -1.57 0.88 -6.69
N PHE A 15 -1.77 0.66 -5.38
CA PHE A 15 -2.79 1.36 -4.61
C PHE A 15 -2.52 2.87 -4.47
N ILE A 16 -1.25 3.29 -4.27
CA ILE A 16 -0.88 4.71 -4.25
C ILE A 16 -1.16 5.36 -5.62
N THR A 17 -0.70 4.74 -6.71
CA THR A 17 -0.91 5.26 -8.06
C THR A 17 -2.40 5.38 -8.37
N MET A 18 -3.20 4.38 -7.99
CA MET A 18 -4.65 4.45 -8.17
C MET A 18 -5.27 5.57 -7.33
N GLY A 19 -4.90 5.70 -6.06
CA GLY A 19 -5.41 6.76 -5.18
C GLY A 19 -5.11 8.16 -5.69
N VAL A 20 -3.87 8.43 -6.11
CA VAL A 20 -3.48 9.70 -6.72
C VAL A 20 -4.27 9.95 -8.02
N GLY A 21 -4.36 8.94 -8.89
CA GLY A 21 -5.08 9.04 -10.15
C GLY A 21 -6.56 9.37 -9.97
N LEU A 22 -7.24 8.70 -9.02
CA LEU A 22 -8.65 8.96 -8.72
C LEU A 22 -8.85 10.33 -8.08
N THR A 23 -7.99 10.74 -7.14
CA THR A 23 -8.08 12.07 -6.52
C THR A 23 -7.89 13.19 -7.54
N ILE A 24 -6.91 13.08 -8.44
CA ILE A 24 -6.70 14.09 -9.50
C ILE A 24 -7.87 14.07 -10.49
N SER A 25 -8.24 12.89 -10.99
CA SER A 25 -9.30 12.78 -12.00
C SER A 25 -10.63 13.29 -11.46
N PHE A 26 -11.08 12.82 -10.29
CA PHE A 26 -12.36 13.25 -9.73
C PHE A 26 -12.31 14.64 -9.11
N GLY A 27 -11.17 15.04 -8.51
CA GLY A 27 -10.98 16.38 -7.99
C GLY A 27 -11.04 17.45 -9.07
N LEU A 28 -10.49 17.17 -10.26
CA LEU A 28 -10.57 18.08 -11.41
C LEU A 28 -11.92 18.00 -12.14
N THR A 29 -12.53 16.81 -12.24
CA THR A 29 -13.73 16.61 -13.07
C THR A 29 -15.04 16.95 -12.34
N ILE A 30 -15.17 16.53 -11.08
CA ILE A 30 -16.41 16.67 -10.29
C ILE A 30 -16.28 17.81 -9.27
N GLY A 31 -15.04 18.20 -8.95
CA GLY A 31 -14.72 19.35 -8.11
C GLY A 31 -14.08 18.96 -6.77
N PRO A 32 -13.68 19.97 -5.98
CA PRO A 32 -12.84 19.78 -4.79
C PRO A 32 -13.43 18.85 -3.72
N ALA A 33 -14.75 18.70 -3.68
CA ALA A 33 -15.44 17.80 -2.76
C ALA A 33 -15.06 16.32 -2.94
N PHE A 34 -14.54 15.92 -4.10
CA PHE A 34 -14.19 14.54 -4.45
C PHE A 34 -12.70 14.21 -4.23
N LEU A 35 -11.90 15.17 -3.74
CA LEU A 35 -10.48 14.95 -3.44
C LEU A 35 -10.23 13.84 -2.40
N GLY A 36 -11.21 13.58 -1.54
CA GLY A 36 -11.13 12.56 -0.50
C GLY A 36 -11.31 11.11 -0.99
N ILE A 37 -11.75 10.87 -2.23
CA ILE A 37 -12.04 9.51 -2.71
C ILE A 37 -10.78 8.66 -2.86
N GLY A 38 -9.64 9.26 -3.19
CA GLY A 38 -8.36 8.54 -3.25
C GLY A 38 -7.76 8.22 -1.88
N LEU A 39 -8.27 8.82 -0.79
CA LEU A 39 -7.72 8.65 0.55
C LEU A 39 -7.67 7.18 1.04
N PRO A 40 -8.75 6.36 0.92
CA PRO A 40 -8.68 4.94 1.28
C PRO A 40 -7.64 4.16 0.47
N PHE A 41 -7.46 4.48 -0.82
CA PHE A 41 -6.47 3.85 -1.68
C PHE A 41 -5.04 4.22 -1.28
N LEU A 42 -4.81 5.49 -0.91
CA LEU A 42 -3.53 5.94 -0.37
C LEU A 42 -3.21 5.22 0.95
N VAL A 43 -4.17 5.12 1.86
CA VAL A 43 -4.01 4.41 3.15
C VAL A 43 -3.62 2.95 2.92
N LEU A 44 -4.34 2.23 2.05
CA LEU A 44 -4.00 0.85 1.70
C LEU A 44 -2.61 0.76 1.06
N GLY A 45 -2.28 1.70 0.18
CA GLY A 45 -0.96 1.81 -0.43
C GLY A 45 0.17 1.91 0.60
N PHE A 46 0.03 2.79 1.58
CA PHE A 46 0.99 2.94 2.68
C PHE A 46 1.05 1.69 3.58
N VAL A 47 -0.09 1.05 3.88
CA VAL A 47 -0.15 -0.18 4.67
C VAL A 47 0.63 -1.30 3.98
N PHE A 48 0.41 -1.51 2.68
CA PHE A 48 1.12 -2.54 1.92
C PHE A 48 2.61 -2.22 1.72
N LEU A 49 2.97 -0.94 1.59
CA LEU A 49 4.38 -0.51 1.56
C LEU A 49 5.10 -0.78 2.90
N GLY A 50 4.41 -0.53 4.02
CA GLY A 50 4.95 -0.72 5.37
C GLY A 50 5.02 -2.19 5.79
N ARG A 51 4.14 -3.05 5.28
CA ARG A 51 4.07 -4.47 5.64
C ARG A 51 5.37 -5.24 5.38
N LYS A 52 6.15 -4.87 4.36
CA LYS A 52 7.44 -5.51 4.09
C LYS A 52 8.49 -5.24 5.20
N ARG A 53 8.44 -4.07 5.86
CA ARG A 53 9.35 -3.74 6.98
C ARG A 53 9.05 -4.58 8.23
N ALA A 54 7.81 -5.01 8.41
CA ALA A 54 7.41 -5.84 9.55
C ALA A 54 7.82 -7.31 9.38
N GLU A 55 7.84 -7.84 8.15
CA GLU A 55 8.36 -9.19 7.86
C GLU A 55 9.89 -9.27 7.89
N GLU A 56 10.60 -8.17 7.64
CA GLU A 56 12.07 -8.08 7.75
C GLU A 56 12.56 -7.81 9.18
N SER A 57 11.68 -7.60 10.17
CA SER A 57 12.07 -7.52 11.58
C SER A 57 12.31 -8.95 12.07
N PRO A 58 13.57 -9.42 12.09
CA PRO A 58 13.88 -10.79 12.40
C PRO A 58 13.58 -10.96 13.89
N SER A 59 12.91 -12.06 14.22
CA SER A 59 13.05 -12.67 15.52
C SER A 59 14.53 -13.00 15.76
N GLU A 60 15.31 -12.04 16.26
CA GLU A 60 16.50 -12.33 17.07
C GLU A 60 15.99 -12.94 18.37
N THR A 61 16.04 -14.26 18.46
CA THR A 61 16.52 -15.04 19.62
C THR A 61 16.17 -16.52 19.35
N HIS A 62 17.13 -17.23 18.77
CA HIS A 62 17.30 -18.68 18.92
C HIS A 62 18.74 -18.81 19.41
N ASP A 63 18.94 -18.87 20.73
CA ASP A 63 19.02 -20.11 21.53
C ASP A 63 20.46 -20.60 21.62
N GLY A 64 20.79 -21.10 22.81
CA GLY A 64 22.13 -21.24 23.36
C GLY A 64 23.06 -22.16 22.58
N ASN A 65 24.34 -21.87 22.78
CA ASN A 65 25.33 -22.89 23.11
C ASN A 65 26.48 -22.23 23.89
#